data_AF-A0A6G0Y3D9-F1
#
_entry.id   AF-A0A6G0Y3D9-F1
#
_cell.length_a   1.000
_cell.length_b   1.000
_cell.length_c   1.000
_cell.angle_alpha   90.00
_cell.angle_beta   90.00
_cell.angle_gamma   90.00
#
_symmetry.space_group_name_H-M   'P 1'
#
loop_
_entity.id
_entity.type
_entity.pdbx_description
1 polymer ?
#
loop_
_entity_poly.entity_id
_entity_poly.type
_entity_poly.pdbx_seq_one_letter_code
_entity_poly.pdbx_strand_id
1 'polypeptide(L)'
;MKPSRLQEHSIKVHANKKNMDLFYFQTLEKKFLKEPTLVNMFSTTSKQDDDGLRVSYNISLLIAKSGKLHTIGEELTLPAINEVINTMLHKPALDIIKKIPLSNNTVQRRIDEMAQSVEELLCEFLK
;
A
#
# COMPACT_ATOMS: atom_id res chain seq x y z
N MET A 1 -17.11 -24.38 -13.46
CA MET A 1 -17.17 -25.44 -14.50
C MET A 1 -18.38 -26.33 -14.24
N LYS A 2 -18.95 -26.96 -15.28
CA LYS A 2 -19.97 -28.03 -15.07
C LYS A 2 -19.32 -29.23 -14.36
N PRO A 3 -20.02 -29.97 -13.48
CA PRO A 3 -19.43 -31.06 -12.68
C PRO A 3 -18.73 -32.14 -13.52
N SER A 4 -19.34 -32.54 -14.64
CA SER A 4 -18.75 -33.53 -15.57
C SER A 4 -17.43 -33.06 -16.17
N ARG A 5 -17.33 -31.78 -16.54
CA ARG A 5 -16.10 -31.19 -17.08
C ARG A 5 -15.01 -31.03 -16.02
N LEU A 6 -15.39 -30.78 -14.76
CA LEU A 6 -14.45 -30.70 -13.65
C LEU A 6 -13.84 -32.07 -13.34
N GLN A 7 -14.67 -33.12 -13.34
CA GLN A 7 -14.20 -34.50 -13.17
C GLN A 7 -13.25 -34.92 -14.29
N GLU A 8 -13.60 -34.66 -15.54
CA GLU A 8 -12.70 -34.93 -16.67
C GLU A 8 -11.39 -34.16 -16.58
N HIS A 9 -11.43 -32.88 -16.21
CA HIS A 9 -10.24 -32.05 -16.03
C HIS A 9 -9.35 -32.60 -14.91
N SER A 10 -9.91 -32.99 -13.77
CA SER A 10 -9.17 -33.61 -12.67
C SER A 10 -8.48 -34.91 -13.11
N ILE A 11 -9.17 -35.76 -13.88
CA ILE A 11 -8.60 -37.03 -14.38
C ILE A 11 -7.50 -36.77 -15.41
N LYS A 12 -7.69 -35.84 -16.34
CA LYS A 12 -6.75 -35.59 -17.44
C LYS A 12 -5.52 -34.78 -17.01
N VAL A 13 -5.71 -33.77 -16.15
CA VAL A 13 -4.66 -32.80 -15.77
C VAL A 13 -4.01 -33.14 -14.42
N HIS A 14 -4.74 -33.81 -13.54
CA HIS A 14 -4.28 -34.18 -12.19
C HIS A 14 -4.43 -35.69 -11.94
N ALA A 15 -4.07 -36.50 -12.94
CA ALA A 15 -4.17 -37.97 -12.88
C ALA A 15 -3.48 -38.56 -11.64
N ASN A 16 -2.36 -37.97 -11.21
CA ASN A 16 -1.59 -38.36 -10.03
C ASN A 16 -2.29 -38.08 -8.68
N LYS A 17 -3.36 -37.27 -8.67
CA LYS A 17 -4.13 -36.92 -7.47
C LYS A 17 -5.51 -37.59 -7.43
N LYS A 18 -5.81 -38.46 -8.40
CA LYS A 18 -7.12 -39.12 -8.58
C LYS A 18 -7.54 -40.02 -7.41
N ASN A 19 -6.57 -40.62 -6.72
CA ASN A 19 -6.80 -41.54 -5.59
C ASN A 19 -6.51 -40.91 -4.22
N MET A 20 -6.38 -39.58 -4.14
CA MET A 20 -6.18 -38.90 -2.87
C MET A 20 -7.50 -38.88 -2.09
N ASP A 21 -7.41 -39.04 -0.77
CA ASP A 21 -8.61 -39.09 0.08
C ASP A 21 -9.18 -37.68 0.36
N LEU A 22 -10.32 -37.64 1.03
CA LEU A 22 -10.96 -36.38 1.42
C LEU A 22 -10.07 -35.53 2.33
N PHE A 23 -9.29 -36.15 3.22
CA PHE A 23 -8.41 -35.46 4.16
C PHE A 23 -7.29 -34.71 3.44
N TYR A 24 -6.74 -35.27 2.36
CA TYR A 24 -5.79 -34.60 1.48
C TYR A 24 -6.39 -33.31 0.91
N PHE A 25 -7.61 -33.36 0.37
CA PHE A 25 -8.25 -32.18 -0.22
C PHE A 25 -8.65 -31.14 0.83
N GLN A 26 -9.14 -31.55 2.00
CA GLN A 26 -9.40 -30.63 3.12
C GLN A 26 -8.12 -29.96 3.63
N THR A 27 -7.00 -30.69 3.65
CA THR A 27 -5.70 -30.11 4.02
C THR A 27 -5.22 -29.13 2.95
N LEU A 28 -5.43 -29.44 1.67
CA LEU A 28 -5.05 -28.60 0.55
C LEU A 28 -5.90 -27.32 0.49
N GLU A 29 -7.20 -27.41 0.75
CA GLU A 29 -8.11 -26.27 0.90
C GLU A 29 -7.68 -25.37 2.05
N LYS A 30 -7.40 -25.94 3.23
CA LYS A 30 -6.89 -25.17 4.38
C LYS A 30 -5.55 -24.47 4.09
N LYS A 31 -4.67 -25.08 3.28
CA LYS A 31 -3.43 -24.44 2.83
C LYS A 31 -3.72 -23.29 1.87
N PHE A 32 -4.58 -23.52 0.88
CA PHE A 32 -4.96 -22.51 -0.11
C PHE A 32 -5.66 -21.29 0.52
N LEU A 33 -6.54 -21.52 1.51
CA LEU A 33 -7.20 -20.45 2.27
C LEU A 33 -6.26 -19.68 3.20
N LYS A 34 -5.13 -20.28 3.60
CA LYS A 34 -4.08 -19.65 4.41
C LYS A 34 -3.01 -18.96 3.55
N GLU A 35 -2.92 -19.28 2.26
CA GLU A 35 -2.02 -18.57 1.35
C GLU A 35 -2.52 -17.13 1.15
N PRO A 36 -1.62 -16.14 1.24
CA PRO A 36 -1.99 -14.75 0.97
C PRO A 36 -2.42 -14.64 -0.49
N THR A 37 -3.71 -14.39 -0.72
CA THR A 37 -4.23 -13.97 -2.02
C THR A 37 -3.72 -12.57 -2.34
N LEU A 38 -3.63 -12.22 -3.63
CA LEU A 38 -3.22 -10.87 -4.06
C LEU A 38 -3.99 -9.77 -3.32
N VAL A 39 -5.30 -9.97 -3.12
CA VAL A 39 -6.17 -9.05 -2.40
C VAL A 39 -5.75 -8.91 -0.93
N ASN A 40 -5.45 -10.02 -0.24
CA ASN A 40 -4.99 -9.99 1.15
C ASN A 40 -3.61 -9.33 1.27
N MET A 41 -2.77 -9.42 0.23
CA MET A 41 -1.42 -8.84 0.22
C MET A 41 -1.43 -7.30 0.18
N PHE A 42 -2.43 -6.70 -0.44
CA PHE A 42 -2.63 -5.23 -0.46
C PHE A 42 -3.49 -4.71 0.69
N SER A 43 -4.25 -5.59 1.35
CA SER A 43 -5.13 -5.23 2.47
C SER A 43 -4.41 -5.13 3.82
N THR A 44 -3.13 -5.52 3.89
CA THR A 44 -2.33 -5.54 5.12
C THR A 44 -1.51 -4.26 5.30
N THR A 45 -2.08 -3.08 5.03
CA THR A 45 -1.42 -1.83 5.46
C THR A 45 -1.61 -1.68 6.96
N SER A 46 -0.52 -1.48 7.70
CA SER A 46 -0.61 -1.24 9.13
C SER A 46 -1.13 0.18 9.39
N LYS A 47 -1.75 0.43 10.55
CA LYS A 47 -2.16 1.79 10.95
C LYS A 47 -1.00 2.80 10.85
N GLN A 48 0.23 2.36 11.13
CA GLN A 48 1.41 3.21 11.02
C GLN A 48 1.78 3.57 9.57
N ASP A 49 1.43 2.72 8.60
CA ASP A 49 1.66 3.01 7.19
C ASP A 49 0.64 4.04 6.67
N ASP A 50 -0.59 3.98 7.19
CA ASP A 50 -1.63 4.99 6.96
C ASP A 50 -1.24 6.35 7.56
N ASP A 51 -0.71 6.36 8.79
CA ASP A 51 -0.22 7.57 9.44
C ASP A 51 0.91 8.24 8.64
N GLY A 52 1.88 7.46 8.15
CA GLY A 52 2.99 7.97 7.34
C GLY A 52 2.54 8.54 5.99
N LEU A 53 1.58 7.87 5.34
CA LEU A 53 0.95 8.37 4.13
C LEU A 53 0.24 9.70 4.37
N ARG A 54 -0.57 9.79 5.42
CA ARG A 54 -1.27 11.01 5.81
C ARG A 54 -0.32 12.18 6.10
N VAL A 55 0.74 11.93 6.88
CA VAL A 55 1.76 12.94 7.18
C VAL A 55 2.39 13.46 5.89
N SER A 56 2.68 12.58 4.95
CA SER A 56 3.35 12.99 3.73
C SER A 56 2.44 13.74 2.74
N TYR A 57 1.11 13.49 2.69
CA TYR A 57 0.16 14.40 2.03
C TYR A 57 0.15 15.78 2.69
N ASN A 58 0.07 15.83 4.02
CA ASN A 58 0.04 17.09 4.75
C ASN A 58 1.30 17.94 4.52
N ILE A 59 2.49 17.32 4.53
CA ILE A 59 3.74 18.01 4.25
C ILE A 59 3.78 18.47 2.78
N SER A 60 3.38 17.64 1.82
CA SER A 60 3.30 18.06 0.41
C SER A 60 2.36 19.26 0.22
N LEU A 61 1.24 19.31 0.94
CA LEU A 61 0.34 20.47 0.94
C LEU A 61 1.03 21.73 1.51
N LEU A 62 1.82 21.61 2.58
CA LEU A 62 2.58 22.73 3.14
C LEU A 62 3.67 23.23 2.17
N ILE A 63 4.34 22.33 1.46
CA ILE A 63 5.32 22.66 0.41
C ILE A 63 4.65 23.46 -0.70
N ALA A 64 3.51 22.98 -1.21
CA ALA A 64 2.75 23.68 -2.25
C ALA A 64 2.29 25.07 -1.79
N LYS A 65 1.68 25.17 -0.59
CA LYS A 65 1.20 26.44 -0.02
C LYS A 65 2.31 27.47 0.19
N SER A 66 3.52 27.01 0.50
CA SER A 66 4.68 27.88 0.72
C SER A 66 5.47 28.18 -0.57
N GLY A 67 5.05 27.63 -1.72
CA GLY A 67 5.70 27.84 -3.01
C GLY A 67 7.15 27.33 -3.05
N LYS A 68 7.46 26.29 -2.27
CA LYS A 68 8.81 25.71 -2.21
C LYS A 68 9.01 24.62 -3.27
N LEU A 69 10.27 24.42 -3.65
CA LEU A 69 10.65 23.31 -4.52
C LEU A 69 10.28 21.97 -3.87
N HIS A 70 9.86 21.00 -4.68
CA HIS A 70 9.47 19.67 -4.19
C HIS A 70 10.64 18.92 -3.51
N THR A 71 11.88 19.21 -3.92
CA THR A 71 13.11 18.64 -3.34
C THR A 71 13.29 18.98 -1.85
N ILE A 72 12.63 20.04 -1.35
CA ILE A 72 12.73 20.42 0.07
C ILE A 72 12.25 19.32 1.02
N GLY A 73 11.40 18.41 0.54
CA GLY A 73 10.97 17.23 1.27
C GLY A 73 12.14 16.34 1.67
N GLU A 74 12.96 15.94 0.71
CA GLU A 74 14.12 15.05 0.93
C GLU A 74 15.37 15.79 1.39
N GLU A 75 15.60 17.03 0.93
CA GLU A 75 16.82 17.79 1.24
C GLU A 75 16.84 18.39 2.65
N LEU A 76 15.68 18.73 3.21
CA LEU A 76 15.61 19.43 4.50
C LEU A 76 14.58 18.81 5.45
N THR A 77 13.39 18.48 4.98
CA THR A 77 12.28 18.08 5.85
C THR A 77 12.54 16.72 6.50
N LEU A 78 12.97 15.71 5.73
CA LEU A 78 13.34 14.41 6.27
C LEU A 78 14.55 14.48 7.24
N PRO A 79 15.65 15.20 6.92
CA PRO A 79 16.73 15.44 7.88
C PRO A 79 16.27 16.14 9.18
N ALA A 80 15.39 17.13 9.10
CA ALA A 80 14.87 17.82 10.28
C ALA A 80 14.04 16.88 11.17
N ILE A 81 13.18 16.06 10.57
CA ILE A 81 12.41 15.04 11.29
C ILE A 81 13.35 14.02 11.95
N ASN A 82 14.39 13.59 11.24
CA ASN A 82 15.42 12.69 11.77
C ASN A 82 16.07 13.27 13.03
N GLU A 83 16.49 14.53 12.97
CA GLU A 83 17.15 15.21 14.09
C GLU A 83 16.25 15.29 15.31
N VAL A 84 14.99 15.70 15.14
CA VAL A 84 14.01 15.79 16.24
C VAL A 84 13.76 14.43 16.90
N ILE A 85 13.58 13.37 16.11
CA ILE A 85 13.30 12.04 16.66
C ILE A 85 14.51 11.49 17.41
N ASN A 86 15.73 11.65 16.87
CA ASN A 86 16.93 11.15 17.53
C ASN A 86 17.28 11.96 18.79
N THR A 87 17.14 13.28 18.76
CA THR A 87 17.55 14.16 19.86
C THR A 87 16.51 14.28 20.97
N MET A 88 15.24 14.48 20.63
CA MET A 88 14.19 14.72 21.63
C MET A 88 13.49 13.44 22.09
N LEU A 89 13.34 12.46 21.19
CA LEU A 89 12.65 11.21 21.52
C LEU A 89 13.60 10.07 21.87
N HIS A 90 14.92 10.24 21.61
CA HIS A 90 15.95 9.23 21.82
C HIS A 90 15.58 7.86 21.21
N LYS A 91 14.96 7.89 20.03
CA LYS A 91 14.49 6.71 19.30
C LYS A 91 15.15 6.63 17.92
N PRO A 92 15.34 5.43 17.37
CA PRO A 92 15.82 5.27 16.01
C PRO A 92 14.78 5.82 15.02
N ALA A 93 15.13 6.89 14.30
CA ALA A 93 14.21 7.55 13.38
C ALA A 93 14.01 6.83 12.04
N LEU A 94 14.93 5.92 11.68
CA LEU A 94 15.02 5.32 10.34
C LEU A 94 13.72 4.62 9.91
N ASP A 95 13.07 3.88 10.81
CA ASP A 95 11.83 3.18 10.49
C ASP A 95 10.62 4.13 10.34
N ILE A 96 10.64 5.27 11.02
CA ILE A 96 9.59 6.29 10.92
C ILE A 96 9.77 7.09 9.62
N ILE A 97 10.99 7.50 9.31
CA ILE A 97 11.33 8.27 8.10
C ILE A 97 10.96 7.50 6.84
N LYS A 98 11.24 6.19 6.80
CA LYS A 98 10.88 5.33 5.66
C LYS A 98 9.38 5.29 5.37
N LYS A 99 8.54 5.53 6.38
CA LYS A 99 7.08 5.54 6.26
C LYS A 99 6.52 6.87 5.75
N ILE A 100 7.35 7.91 5.61
CA ILE A 100 6.94 9.25 5.17
C ILE A 100 7.61 9.53 3.82
N PRO A 101 7.05 9.04 2.70
CA PRO A 101 7.70 9.22 1.41
C PRO A 101 7.61 10.69 0.98
N LEU A 102 8.74 11.37 0.85
CA LEU A 102 8.83 12.81 0.52
C LEU A 102 9.85 13.11 -0.58
N SER A 103 10.15 12.13 -1.44
CA SER A 103 10.99 12.39 -2.61
C SER A 103 10.35 13.40 -3.56
N ASN A 104 11.17 14.08 -4.37
CA ASN A 104 10.72 15.07 -5.36
C ASN A 104 9.46 14.61 -6.14
N ASN A 105 9.51 13.39 -6.69
CA ASN A 105 8.43 12.83 -7.50
C ASN A 105 7.20 12.50 -6.66
N THR A 106 7.38 12.09 -5.41
CA THR A 106 6.26 11.79 -4.51
C THR A 106 5.53 13.07 -4.12
N VAL A 107 6.29 14.12 -3.76
CA VAL A 107 5.71 15.42 -3.40
C VAL A 107 4.93 15.98 -4.59
N GLN A 108 5.49 15.95 -5.79
CA GLN A 108 4.80 16.33 -7.02
C GLN A 108 3.48 15.57 -7.19
N ARG A 109 3.55 14.22 -7.21
CA ARG A 109 2.37 13.37 -7.43
C ARG A 109 1.24 13.67 -6.45
N ARG A 110 1.55 13.86 -5.16
CA ARG A 110 0.53 14.18 -4.16
C ARG A 110 -0.12 15.54 -4.37
N ILE A 111 0.65 16.53 -4.80
CA ILE A 111 0.12 17.86 -5.11
C ILE A 111 -0.83 17.74 -6.30
N ASP A 112 -0.43 17.01 -7.34
CA ASP A 112 -1.25 16.78 -8.53
C ASP A 112 -2.56 16.04 -8.18
N GLU A 113 -2.47 14.97 -7.37
CA GLU A 113 -3.64 14.21 -6.89
C GLU A 113 -4.60 15.07 -6.05
N MET A 114 -4.07 15.90 -5.14
CA MET A 114 -4.89 16.83 -4.35
C MET A 114 -5.56 17.89 -5.24
N ALA A 115 -4.84 18.41 -6.23
CA ALA A 115 -5.39 19.38 -7.18
C ALA A 115 -6.52 18.77 -8.02
N GLN A 116 -6.28 17.57 -8.57
CA GLN A 116 -7.29 16.82 -9.34
C GLN A 116 -8.53 16.53 -8.49
N SER A 117 -8.37 16.10 -7.24
CA SER A 117 -9.51 15.83 -6.36
C SER A 117 -10.36 17.07 -6.09
N VAL A 118 -9.74 18.25 -5.94
CA VAL A 118 -10.47 19.52 -5.78
C VAL A 118 -11.18 19.90 -7.08
N GLU A 119 -10.54 19.71 -8.23
CA GLU A 119 -11.14 19.96 -9.55
C GLU A 119 -12.37 19.07 -9.80
N GLU A 120 -12.26 17.77 -9.50
CA GLU A 120 -13.36 16.81 -9.61
C GLU A 120 -14.54 17.21 -8.73
N LEU A 121 -14.28 17.54 -7.45
CA LEU A 121 -15.31 17.98 -6.51
C LEU A 121 -16.01 19.27 -6.98
N LEU A 122 -15.25 20.22 -7.53
CA LEU A 122 -15.82 21.44 -8.08
C LEU A 122 -16.67 21.15 -9.33
N CYS A 123 -16.18 20.28 -10.22
CA CYS A 123 -16.93 19.86 -11.41
C CYS A 123 -18.24 19.16 -11.06
N GLU A 124 -18.26 18.34 -9.99
CA GLU A 124 -19.48 17.72 -9.49
C GLU A 124 -20.45 18.75 -8.89
N PHE A 125 -19.93 19.73 -8.15
CA PHE A 125 -20.76 20.77 -7.55
C PHE A 125 -21.42 21.70 -8.58
N LEU A 126 -20.79 21.92 -9.73
CA LEU A 126 -21.27 22.81 -10.78
C LEU A 126 -22.22 22.13 -11.79
N LYS A 127 -22.42 20.81 -11.71
CA LYS A 127 -23.39 20.06 -12.53
C LYS A 127 -24.81 20.19 -11.97
#